data_AF-A0A1X9MH01-F1
#
_entry.id   AF-A0A1X9MH01-F1
#
_cell.length_a   1.000
_cell.length_b   1.000
_cell.length_c   1.000
_cell.angle_alpha   90.00
_cell.angle_beta   90.00
_cell.angle_gamma   90.00
#
_symmetry.space_group_name_H-M   'P 1'
#
loop_
_entity.id
_entity.type
_entity.pdbx_description
1 polymer ?
#
loop_
_entity_poly.entity_id
_entity_poly.type
_entity_poly.pdbx_seq_one_letter_code
_entity_poly.pdbx_strand_id
1 'polypeptide(L)'
;MEKGFYISSGIPEMTHKVDFIEHQNFLAGFFGDKRPLVAPEVTNLYANFQRNALGIATIRAFCQSATSKEVYKHFVRGEEIGRKHCEVLASHLKEHNLQVPLSWDTHVIESSANVFSDKLMMFAIVTLTNFSMTFYGLGLATSSKKDLGIMYNRFLAEIQLYSEDGGNILIENAWLESPPKV
;
A
#
# COMPACT_ATOMS: atom_id res chain seq x y z
N MET A 1 13.87 11.51 19.84
CA MET A 1 13.46 11.52 18.43
C MET A 1 12.89 12.89 18.13
N GLU A 2 13.61 13.69 17.34
CA GLU A 2 13.22 15.07 17.02
C GLU A 2 12.02 15.10 16.06
N LYS A 3 11.05 15.97 16.35
CA LYS A 3 9.77 16.16 15.65
C LYS A 3 9.92 16.87 14.28
N GLY A 4 10.99 16.61 13.53
CA GLY A 4 11.31 17.37 12.32
C GLY A 4 10.63 16.88 11.03
N PHE A 5 10.28 15.59 10.95
CA PHE A 5 9.88 14.95 9.67
C PHE A 5 8.53 14.22 9.71
N TYR A 6 7.84 14.21 10.85
CA TYR A 6 6.56 13.51 10.97
C TYR A 6 5.39 14.50 10.77
N ILE A 7 4.80 14.47 9.58
CA ILE A 7 3.52 15.14 9.33
C ILE A 7 2.42 14.25 9.93
N SER A 8 1.71 14.77 10.93
CA SER A 8 0.59 14.09 11.58
C SER A 8 -0.58 13.92 10.61
N SER A 9 -1.38 12.87 10.76
CA SER A 9 -2.56 12.58 9.92
C SER A 9 -3.67 13.63 10.00
N GLY A 10 -3.53 14.65 10.86
CA GLY A 10 -4.44 15.81 10.91
C GLY A 10 -5.86 15.48 11.36
N ILE A 11 -6.05 14.41 12.15
CA ILE A 11 -7.38 14.00 12.63
C ILE A 11 -7.99 15.16 13.44
N PRO A 12 -9.19 15.66 13.08
CA PRO A 12 -9.87 16.72 13.83
C PRO A 12 -10.14 16.30 15.28
N GLU A 13 -10.34 17.28 16.17
CA GLU A 13 -10.78 17.01 17.54
C GLU A 13 -12.06 16.16 17.54
N MET A 14 -12.00 15.01 18.21
CA MET A 14 -13.12 14.07 18.30
C MET A 14 -14.22 14.67 19.17
N THR A 15 -15.43 14.83 18.62
CA THR A 15 -16.60 15.22 19.40
C THR A 15 -16.98 14.11 20.39
N HIS A 16 -17.08 14.44 21.68
CA HIS A 16 -17.43 13.48 22.75
C HIS A 16 -18.91 13.06 22.80
N LYS A 17 -19.67 13.32 21.74
CA LYS A 17 -21.09 12.98 21.65
C LYS A 17 -21.26 11.65 20.93
N VAL A 18 -22.03 10.74 21.53
CA VAL A 18 -22.39 9.46 20.90
C VAL A 18 -23.58 9.70 19.98
N ASP A 19 -23.38 9.56 18.68
CA ASP A 19 -24.44 9.59 17.67
C ASP A 19 -24.62 8.17 17.09
N PHE A 20 -25.87 7.73 16.88
CA PHE A 20 -26.19 6.42 16.33
C PHE A 20 -26.49 6.53 14.83
N ILE A 21 -26.15 5.47 14.08
CA ILE A 21 -26.43 5.40 12.65
C ILE A 21 -27.87 4.94 12.46
N GLU A 22 -28.75 5.85 12.01
CA GLU A 22 -30.19 5.57 11.84
C GLU A 22 -30.57 5.11 10.42
N HIS A 23 -29.69 5.32 9.44
CA HIS A 23 -29.97 5.05 8.02
C HIS A 23 -28.82 4.35 7.30
N GLN A 24 -29.18 3.41 6.41
CA GLN A 24 -28.22 2.64 5.60
C GLN A 24 -27.38 3.53 4.66
N ASN A 25 -27.86 4.74 4.33
CA ASN A 25 -27.13 5.71 3.51
C ASN A 25 -25.75 6.08 4.09
N PHE A 26 -25.51 5.84 5.39
CA PHE A 26 -24.17 5.96 5.98
C PHE A 26 -23.12 5.08 5.29
N LEU A 27 -23.52 3.95 4.70
CA LEU A 27 -22.64 3.04 3.97
C LEU A 27 -22.44 3.45 2.48
N ALA A 28 -23.16 4.47 2.00
CA ALA A 28 -23.10 4.89 0.60
C ALA A 28 -21.74 5.49 0.22
N GLY A 29 -21.28 5.16 -1.00
CA GLY A 29 -19.98 5.61 -1.53
C GLY A 29 -20.02 6.25 -2.92
N PHE A 30 -21.01 5.93 -3.77
CA PHE A 30 -21.01 6.34 -5.18
C PHE A 30 -22.11 7.34 -5.57
N PHE A 31 -23.32 7.18 -5.02
CA PHE A 31 -24.49 7.98 -5.38
C PHE A 31 -25.18 8.54 -4.13
N GLY A 32 -25.71 9.76 -4.21
CA GLY A 32 -26.35 10.47 -3.09
C GLY A 32 -25.36 11.22 -2.19
N ASP A 33 -25.84 11.70 -1.05
CA ASP A 33 -25.02 12.42 -0.07
C ASP A 33 -23.94 11.51 0.51
N LYS A 34 -22.70 11.74 0.08
CA LYS A 34 -21.54 11.02 0.61
C LYS A 34 -21.18 11.59 1.97
N ARG A 35 -21.30 10.78 3.03
CA ARG A 35 -20.76 11.17 4.33
C ARG A 35 -19.23 11.40 4.26
N PRO A 36 -18.70 12.28 5.14
CA PRO A 36 -17.26 12.38 5.38
C PRO A 36 -16.63 11.04 5.82
N LEU A 37 -15.31 10.93 5.67
CA LEU A 37 -14.54 9.82 6.21
C LEU A 37 -14.58 9.81 7.74
N VAL A 38 -14.66 8.62 8.33
CA VAL A 38 -14.48 8.45 9.78
C VAL A 38 -13.00 8.26 10.13
N ALA A 39 -12.62 8.52 11.38
CA ALA A 39 -11.22 8.49 11.82
C ALA A 39 -10.46 7.18 11.48
N PRO A 40 -11.05 5.96 11.62
CA PRO A 40 -10.39 4.74 11.19
C PRO A 40 -10.11 4.69 9.68
N GLU A 41 -11.02 5.18 8.85
CA GLU A 41 -10.85 5.23 7.39
C GLU A 41 -9.71 6.16 7.01
N VAL A 42 -9.66 7.36 7.59
CA VAL A 42 -8.56 8.32 7.40
C VAL A 42 -7.23 7.71 7.82
N THR A 43 -7.19 7.08 9.01
CA THR A 43 -5.98 6.47 9.55
C THR A 43 -5.45 5.38 8.63
N ASN A 44 -6.33 4.50 8.13
CA ASN A 44 -5.94 3.43 7.23
C ASN A 44 -5.50 3.95 5.86
N LEU A 45 -6.20 4.93 5.27
CA LEU A 45 -5.80 5.55 4.01
C LEU A 45 -4.40 6.17 4.11
N TYR A 46 -4.17 6.96 5.18
CA TYR A 46 -2.90 7.62 5.43
C TYR A 46 -1.76 6.60 5.63
N ALA A 47 -1.97 5.61 6.50
CA ALA A 47 -0.97 4.59 6.80
C ALA A 47 -0.66 3.71 5.58
N ASN A 48 -1.68 3.35 4.80
CA ASN A 48 -1.48 2.57 3.57
C ASN A 48 -0.73 3.38 2.50
N PHE A 49 -0.98 4.68 2.37
CA PHE A 49 -0.19 5.53 1.48
C PHE A 49 1.29 5.52 1.90
N GLN A 50 1.59 5.73 3.18
CA GLN A 50 2.96 5.74 3.68
C GLN A 50 3.68 4.40 3.44
N ARG A 51 3.00 3.28 3.67
CA ARG A 51 3.55 1.94 3.41
C ARG A 51 3.84 1.71 1.93
N ASN A 52 2.95 2.12 1.03
CA ASN A 52 3.20 2.02 -0.40
C ASN A 52 4.34 2.93 -0.85
N ALA A 53 4.39 4.18 -0.36
CA ALA A 53 5.48 5.09 -0.67
C ALA A 53 6.85 4.53 -0.23
N LEU A 54 6.91 3.86 0.93
CA LEU A 54 8.12 3.14 1.37
C LEU A 54 8.44 1.94 0.46
N GLY A 55 7.43 1.15 0.10
CA GLY A 55 7.58 0.01 -0.81
C GLY A 55 8.11 0.43 -2.19
N ILE A 56 7.56 1.51 -2.76
CA ILE A 56 8.00 2.13 -4.02
C ILE A 56 9.48 2.52 -3.93
N ALA A 57 9.88 3.21 -2.87
CA ALA A 57 11.27 3.62 -2.68
C ALA A 57 12.22 2.40 -2.57
N THR A 58 11.77 1.35 -1.89
CA THR A 58 12.54 0.09 -1.75
C THR A 58 12.67 -0.63 -3.09
N ILE A 59 11.58 -0.76 -3.84
CA ILE A 59 11.57 -1.34 -5.18
C ILE A 59 12.50 -0.55 -6.11
N ARG A 60 12.41 0.79 -6.10
CA ARG A 60 13.26 1.65 -6.92
C ARG A 60 14.75 1.53 -6.56
N ALA A 61 15.07 1.35 -5.29
CA ALA A 61 16.44 1.05 -4.87
C ALA A 61 16.90 -0.32 -5.38
N PHE A 62 16.08 -1.36 -5.26
CA PHE A 62 16.40 -2.70 -5.76
C PHE A 62 16.49 -2.79 -7.28
N CYS A 63 15.72 -2.00 -8.03
CA CYS A 63 15.85 -1.88 -9.48
C CYS A 63 17.28 -1.53 -9.92
N GLN A 64 18.02 -0.75 -9.12
CA GLN A 64 19.38 -0.32 -9.44
C GLN A 64 20.43 -1.42 -9.22
N SER A 65 20.12 -2.42 -8.39
CA SER A 65 20.99 -3.56 -8.07
C SER A 65 20.53 -4.88 -8.72
N ALA A 66 19.38 -4.90 -9.39
CA ALA A 66 18.83 -6.10 -10.01
C ALA A 66 19.71 -6.56 -11.18
N THR A 67 20.17 -7.82 -11.13
CA THR A 67 21.02 -8.39 -12.19
C THR A 67 20.22 -9.16 -13.23
N SER A 68 19.13 -9.82 -12.82
CA SER A 68 18.21 -10.52 -13.69
C SER A 68 17.23 -9.55 -14.35
N LYS A 69 17.07 -9.70 -15.67
CA LYS A 69 16.09 -8.93 -16.45
C LYS A 69 14.65 -9.20 -16.01
N GLU A 70 14.35 -10.41 -15.55
CA GLU A 70 13.01 -10.79 -15.10
C GLU A 70 12.69 -10.15 -13.75
N VAL A 71 13.64 -10.18 -12.82
CA VAL A 71 13.54 -9.52 -11.51
C VAL A 71 13.39 -8.01 -11.69
N TYR A 72 14.20 -7.40 -12.56
CA TYR A 72 14.07 -5.98 -12.89
C TYR A 72 12.67 -5.63 -13.43
N LYS A 73 12.15 -6.40 -14.40
CA LYS A 73 10.80 -6.17 -14.95
C LYS A 73 9.71 -6.33 -13.90
N HIS A 74 9.84 -7.32 -13.01
CA HIS A 74 8.93 -7.52 -11.90
C HIS A 74 8.91 -6.30 -10.99
N PHE A 75 10.09 -5.78 -10.60
CA PHE A 75 10.19 -4.57 -9.78
C PHE A 75 9.59 -3.34 -10.45
N VAL A 76 9.88 -3.08 -11.72
CA VAL A 76 9.28 -1.95 -12.46
C VAL A 76 7.74 -2.03 -12.43
N ARG A 77 7.16 -3.21 -12.66
CA ARG A 77 5.71 -3.39 -12.56
C ARG A 77 5.18 -3.16 -11.14
N GLY A 78 5.89 -3.63 -10.12
CA GLY A 78 5.54 -3.39 -8.71
C GLY A 78 5.54 -1.91 -8.34
N GLU A 79 6.52 -1.15 -8.84
CA GLU A 79 6.59 0.29 -8.68
C GLU A 79 5.36 0.98 -9.30
N GLU A 80 4.99 0.61 -10.52
CA GLU A 80 3.82 1.16 -11.21
C GLU A 80 2.51 0.88 -10.47
N ILE A 81 2.31 -0.34 -9.96
CA ILE A 81 1.14 -0.71 -9.15
C ILE A 81 1.10 0.14 -7.88
N GLY A 82 2.22 0.20 -7.14
CA GLY A 82 2.32 1.00 -5.92
C GLY A 82 2.00 2.47 -6.15
N ARG A 83 2.53 3.07 -7.24
CA ARG A 83 2.25 4.48 -7.59
C ARG A 83 0.77 4.72 -7.86
N LYS A 84 0.11 3.85 -8.63
CA LYS A 84 -1.34 3.93 -8.89
C LYS A 84 -2.15 3.82 -7.59
N HIS A 85 -1.75 2.93 -6.68
CA HIS A 85 -2.41 2.81 -5.37
C HIS A 85 -2.22 4.09 -4.54
N CYS A 86 -1.01 4.64 -4.48
CA CYS A 86 -0.74 5.92 -3.81
C CYS A 86 -1.59 7.07 -4.38
N GLU A 87 -1.73 7.16 -5.71
CA GLU A 87 -2.53 8.19 -6.37
C GLU A 87 -4.01 8.13 -5.95
N VAL A 88 -4.58 6.92 -5.91
CA VAL A 88 -5.98 6.72 -5.49
C VAL A 88 -6.17 6.96 -3.99
N LEU A 89 -5.22 6.52 -3.15
CA LEU A 89 -5.27 6.82 -1.70
C LEU A 89 -5.19 8.33 -1.45
N ALA A 90 -4.31 9.02 -2.18
CA ALA A 90 -4.16 10.47 -2.10
C ALA A 90 -5.40 11.22 -2.59
N SER A 91 -6.07 10.74 -3.65
CA SER A 91 -7.30 11.38 -4.13
C SER A 91 -8.40 11.32 -3.08
N HIS A 92 -8.59 10.18 -2.41
CA HIS A 92 -9.54 10.07 -1.30
C HIS A 92 -9.21 11.02 -0.14
N LEU A 93 -7.93 11.19 0.23
CA LEU A 93 -7.56 12.16 1.27
C LEU A 93 -7.83 13.61 0.82
N LYS A 94 -7.48 13.96 -0.42
CA LYS A 94 -7.68 15.30 -0.98
C LYS A 94 -9.15 15.69 -1.11
N GLU A 95 -10.01 14.76 -1.54
CA GLU A 95 -11.47 14.98 -1.64
C GLU A 95 -12.09 15.41 -0.31
N HIS A 96 -11.48 15.02 0.80
CA HIS A 96 -11.90 15.38 2.15
C HIS A 96 -11.05 16.50 2.78
N ASN A 97 -10.28 17.25 1.98
CA ASN A 97 -9.37 18.32 2.43
C ASN A 97 -8.33 17.87 3.48
N LEU A 98 -7.94 16.59 3.45
CA LEU A 98 -6.94 16.03 4.36
C LEU A 98 -5.55 16.13 3.73
N GLN A 99 -4.53 16.26 4.57
CA GLN A 99 -3.14 16.28 4.13
C GLN A 99 -2.73 14.89 3.62
N VAL A 100 -2.11 14.87 2.44
CA VAL A 100 -1.52 13.66 1.87
C VAL A 100 -0.11 13.49 2.46
N PRO A 101 0.28 12.29 2.92
CA PRO A 101 1.64 12.06 3.37
C PRO A 101 2.66 12.38 2.28
N LEU A 102 3.88 12.75 2.70
CA LEU A 102 5.00 12.95 1.78
C LEU A 102 5.36 11.61 1.09
N SER A 103 5.55 11.63 -0.23
CA SER A 103 6.14 10.50 -0.93
C SER A 103 7.66 10.48 -0.72
N TRP A 104 8.26 9.30 -0.68
CA TRP A 104 9.71 9.14 -0.46
C TRP A 104 10.53 9.24 -1.76
N ASP A 105 9.91 9.67 -2.86
CA ASP A 105 10.48 9.62 -4.21
C ASP A 105 11.80 10.38 -4.35
N THR A 106 12.00 11.43 -3.55
CA THR A 106 13.18 12.31 -3.57
C THR A 106 14.35 11.79 -2.74
N HIS A 107 14.18 10.71 -1.98
CA HIS A 107 15.19 10.22 -1.03
C HIS A 107 15.95 8.97 -1.50
N VAL A 108 15.62 8.44 -2.69
CA VAL A 108 16.36 7.33 -3.28
C VAL A 108 17.62 7.88 -3.96
N ILE A 109 18.78 7.61 -3.37
CA ILE A 109 20.09 7.99 -3.92
C ILE A 109 20.46 7.01 -5.02
N GLU A 110 21.04 7.51 -6.12
CA GLU A 110 21.56 6.67 -7.20
C GLU A 110 22.79 5.88 -6.72
N SER A 111 22.74 4.56 -6.82
CA SER A 111 23.83 3.65 -6.52
C SER A 111 23.72 2.40 -7.39
N SER A 112 24.70 2.19 -8.25
CA SER A 112 24.80 1.00 -9.11
C SER A 112 25.59 -0.15 -8.47
N ALA A 113 25.89 -0.07 -7.17
CA ALA A 113 26.58 -1.13 -6.48
C ALA A 113 25.61 -2.32 -6.30
N ASN A 114 26.04 -3.52 -6.71
CA ASN A 114 25.32 -4.76 -6.46
C ASN A 114 25.52 -5.17 -4.99
N VAL A 115 24.72 -4.58 -4.09
CA VAL A 115 24.82 -4.81 -2.64
C VAL A 115 24.02 -6.04 -2.21
N PHE A 116 22.92 -6.35 -2.92
CA PHE A 116 22.02 -7.45 -2.58
C PHE A 116 21.85 -8.41 -3.76
N SER A 117 21.62 -9.69 -3.47
CA SER A 117 21.32 -10.70 -4.49
C SER A 117 19.85 -10.60 -4.95
N ASP A 118 19.60 -10.97 -6.21
CA ASP A 118 18.25 -11.05 -6.76
C ASP A 118 17.31 -11.93 -5.89
N LYS A 119 17.83 -13.05 -5.35
CA LYS A 119 17.10 -13.93 -4.42
C LYS A 119 16.61 -13.16 -3.18
N LEU A 120 17.50 -12.40 -2.53
CA LEU A 120 17.16 -11.66 -1.31
C LEU A 120 16.17 -10.52 -1.60
N MET A 121 16.40 -9.78 -2.69
CA MET A 121 15.51 -8.68 -3.09
C MET A 121 14.12 -9.20 -3.44
N MET A 122 14.02 -10.28 -4.21
CA MET A 122 12.72 -10.91 -4.53
C MET A 122 11.99 -11.40 -3.28
N PHE A 123 12.70 -12.08 -2.36
CA PHE A 123 12.10 -12.52 -1.11
C PHE A 123 11.55 -11.35 -0.28
N ALA A 124 12.30 -10.25 -0.20
CA ALA A 124 11.86 -9.04 0.49
C ALA A 124 10.62 -8.41 -0.16
N ILE A 125 10.58 -8.27 -1.50
CA ILE A 125 9.44 -7.68 -2.21
C ILE A 125 8.18 -8.55 -2.12
N VAL A 126 8.30 -9.87 -2.28
CA VAL A 126 7.15 -10.78 -2.09
C VAL A 126 6.62 -10.70 -0.66
N THR A 127 7.51 -10.63 0.34
CA THR A 127 7.12 -10.46 1.75
C THR A 127 6.41 -9.13 2.00
N LEU A 128 6.92 -8.02 1.47
CA LEU A 128 6.28 -6.71 1.57
C LEU A 128 4.91 -6.67 0.86
N THR A 129 4.77 -7.41 -0.25
CA THR A 129 3.48 -7.56 -0.96
C THR A 129 2.47 -8.32 -0.10
N ASN A 130 2.89 -9.40 0.58
CA ASN A 130 2.05 -10.14 1.52
C ASN A 130 1.60 -9.28 2.72
N PHE A 131 2.49 -8.44 3.26
CA PHE A 131 2.10 -7.48 4.28
C PHE A 131 1.10 -6.45 3.75
N SER A 132 1.28 -5.97 2.52
CA SER A 132 0.35 -5.05 1.87
C SER A 132 -1.06 -5.66 1.73
N MET A 133 -1.16 -6.95 1.37
CA MET A 133 -2.43 -7.69 1.37
C MET A 133 -3.09 -7.68 2.75
N THR A 134 -2.32 -7.93 3.81
CA THR A 134 -2.82 -7.89 5.18
C THR A 134 -3.36 -6.50 5.55
N PHE A 135 -2.63 -5.43 5.23
CA PHE A 135 -3.02 -4.07 5.56
C PHE A 135 -4.22 -3.57 4.75
N TYR A 136 -4.34 -3.96 3.48
CA TYR A 136 -5.54 -3.69 2.68
C TYR A 136 -6.74 -4.48 3.18
N GLY A 137 -6.55 -5.75 3.58
CA GLY A 137 -7.59 -6.53 4.23
C GLY A 137 -8.10 -5.89 5.53
N LEU A 138 -7.19 -5.33 6.34
CA LEU A 138 -7.56 -4.57 7.54
C LEU A 138 -8.33 -3.28 7.19
N GLY A 139 -7.86 -2.52 6.19
CA GLY A 139 -8.54 -1.33 5.71
C GLY A 139 -9.95 -1.62 5.20
N LEU A 140 -10.12 -2.73 4.47
CA LEU A 140 -11.41 -3.23 4.00
C LEU A 140 -12.32 -3.60 5.18
N ALA A 141 -11.82 -4.38 6.15
CA ALA A 141 -12.60 -4.88 7.28
C ALA A 141 -13.08 -3.77 8.23
N THR A 142 -12.34 -2.67 8.31
CA THR A 142 -12.62 -1.55 9.23
C THR A 142 -13.30 -0.37 8.55
N SER A 143 -13.52 -0.43 7.23
CA SER A 143 -14.19 0.61 6.46
C SER A 143 -15.60 0.20 6.11
N SER A 144 -16.59 0.92 6.66
CA SER A 144 -18.00 0.67 6.37
C SER A 144 -18.46 1.34 5.06
N LYS A 145 -17.64 2.23 4.47
CA LYS A 145 -17.97 2.94 3.23
C LYS A 145 -17.76 2.03 2.00
N LYS A 146 -18.79 1.87 1.16
CA LYS A 146 -18.79 0.93 0.02
C LYS A 146 -17.75 1.24 -1.06
N ASP A 147 -17.49 2.52 -1.33
CA ASP A 147 -16.48 2.94 -2.30
C ASP A 147 -15.07 2.55 -1.88
N LEU A 148 -14.72 2.78 -0.61
CA LEU A 148 -13.46 2.32 -0.03
C LEU A 148 -13.36 0.80 -0.03
N GLY A 149 -14.46 0.09 0.25
CA GLY A 149 -14.49 -1.37 0.18
C GLY A 149 -14.19 -1.90 -1.23
N ILE A 150 -14.77 -1.28 -2.27
CA ILE A 150 -14.49 -1.64 -3.66
C ILE A 150 -13.04 -1.31 -4.04
N MET A 151 -12.54 -0.15 -3.62
CA MET A 151 -11.14 0.26 -3.82
C MET A 151 -10.18 -0.78 -3.22
N TYR A 152 -10.35 -1.16 -1.95
CA TYR A 152 -9.47 -2.14 -1.30
C TYR A 152 -9.56 -3.53 -1.95
N ASN A 153 -10.75 -3.98 -2.37
CA ASN A 153 -10.88 -5.24 -3.12
C ASN A 153 -10.14 -5.19 -4.45
N ARG A 154 -10.20 -4.06 -5.17
CA ARG A 154 -9.43 -3.87 -6.41
C ARG A 154 -7.93 -3.95 -6.13
N PHE A 155 -7.45 -3.24 -5.12
CA PHE A 155 -6.05 -3.28 -4.71
C PHE A 155 -5.59 -4.69 -4.36
N LEU A 156 -6.38 -5.43 -3.59
CA LEU A 156 -6.10 -6.82 -3.22
C LEU A 156 -5.96 -7.71 -4.46
N ALA A 157 -6.87 -7.60 -5.43
CA ALA A 157 -6.80 -8.38 -6.66
C ALA A 157 -5.52 -8.06 -7.46
N GLU A 158 -5.16 -6.78 -7.59
CA GLU A 158 -3.95 -6.35 -8.29
C GLU A 158 -2.67 -6.91 -7.65
N ILE A 159 -2.54 -6.80 -6.32
CA ILE A 159 -1.33 -7.28 -5.62
C ILE A 159 -1.29 -8.79 -5.41
N GLN A 160 -2.43 -9.47 -5.43
CA GLN A 160 -2.49 -10.94 -5.42
C GLN A 160 -1.86 -11.51 -6.69
N LEU A 161 -2.23 -10.95 -7.86
CA LEU A 161 -1.64 -11.33 -9.14
C LEU A 161 -0.14 -10.98 -9.19
N TYR A 162 0.23 -9.80 -8.68
CA TYR A 162 1.64 -9.43 -8.55
C TYR A 162 2.42 -10.41 -7.66
N SER A 163 1.86 -10.82 -6.53
CA SER A 163 2.48 -11.79 -5.62
C SER A 163 2.63 -13.17 -6.25
N GLU A 164 1.66 -13.61 -7.05
CA GLU A 164 1.72 -14.87 -7.79
C GLU A 164 2.88 -14.86 -8.80
N ASP A 165 3.02 -13.79 -9.58
CA ASP A 165 4.13 -13.62 -10.52
C ASP A 165 5.49 -13.64 -9.79
N GLY A 166 5.58 -13.01 -8.62
CA GLY A 166 6.78 -13.05 -7.78
C GLY A 166 7.09 -14.46 -7.29
N GLY A 167 6.05 -15.22 -6.91
CA GLY A 167 6.16 -16.64 -6.56
C GLY A 167 6.69 -17.49 -7.71
N ASN A 168 6.19 -17.27 -8.93
CA ASN A 168 6.65 -17.98 -10.13
C ASN A 168 8.15 -17.74 -10.39
N ILE A 169 8.62 -16.49 -10.29
CA ILE A 169 10.05 -16.16 -10.43
C ILE A 169 10.88 -16.90 -9.37
N LEU A 170 10.42 -16.91 -8.11
CA LEU A 170 11.13 -17.62 -7.03
C LEU A 170 11.17 -19.13 -7.28
N ILE A 171 10.12 -19.74 -7.86
CA ILE A 171 10.07 -21.17 -8.20
C ILE A 171 11.02 -21.48 -9.36
N GLU A 172 10.94 -20.72 -10.45
CA GLU A 172 11.75 -20.92 -11.66
C GLU A 172 13.25 -20.85 -11.37
N ASN A 173 13.65 -20.00 -10.42
CA ASN A 173 15.03 -19.85 -10.00
C ASN A 173 15.44 -20.76 -8.82
N ALA A 174 14.56 -21.65 -8.37
CA ALA A 174 14.78 -22.51 -7.19
C ALA A 174 15.14 -21.73 -5.91
N TRP A 175 14.52 -20.56 -5.73
CA TRP A 175 14.71 -19.69 -4.58
C TRP A 175 13.63 -19.85 -3.50
N LEU A 176 12.48 -20.42 -3.84
CA LEU A 176 11.39 -20.68 -2.90
C LEU A 176 11.58 -22.01 -2.17
N GLU A 177 11.67 -21.94 -0.85
CA GLU A 177 11.76 -23.13 0.00
C GLU A 177 10.36 -23.72 0.22
N SER A 178 10.24 -25.05 0.11
CA SER A 178 9.01 -25.74 0.50
C SER A 178 8.91 -25.73 2.04
N PRO A 179 7.80 -25.29 2.62
CA PRO A 179 7.51 -25.54 4.03
C PRO A 179 7.48 -27.05 4.32
N PRO A 180 7.65 -27.46 5.59
CA PRO A 180 7.42 -28.84 6.02
C PRO A 180 6.01 -29.30 5.62
N LYS A 181 5.92 -30.51 5.09
CA LYS A 181 4.65 -31.14 4.71
C LYS A 181 4.16 -31.99 5.88
N VAL A 182 2.86 -31.98 6.13
CA VAL A 182 2.17 -32.86 7.09
C VAL A 182 1.55 -34.05 6.38
#